data_AF-A0A8B3GP23-F1
#
_entry.id   AF-A0A8B3GP23-F1
#
_cell.length_a   1.000
_cell.length_b   1.000
_cell.length_c   1.000
_cell.angle_alpha   90.00
_cell.angle_beta   90.00
_cell.angle_gamma   90.00
#
_symmetry.space_group_name_H-M   'P 1'
#
loop_
_entity.id
_entity.type
_entity.pdbx_description
1 polymer ?
#
loop_
_entity_poly.entity_id
_entity_poly.type
_entity_poly.pdbx_seq_one_letter_code
_entity_poly.pdbx_strand_id
1 'polypeptide(L)' 'MKQAKEGMVVLCRANGNMEHDFVGRIQKCYENSALVEILDYAP' A
#
# COMPACT_ATOMS: atom_id res chain seq x y z
N MET A 1 -5.86 15.86 7.97
CA MET A 1 -5.21 14.53 7.91
C MET A 1 -5.44 13.99 6.50
N LYS A 2 -4.42 13.45 5.81
CA LYS A 2 -4.61 12.88 4.46
C LYS A 2 -5.20 11.47 4.63
N GLN A 3 -6.44 11.27 4.19
CA GLN A 3 -7.05 9.93 4.13
C GLN A 3 -6.52 9.18 2.91
N ALA A 4 -6.32 7.87 3.07
CA ALA A 4 -6.04 6.97 1.96
C ALA A 4 -7.26 6.90 1.03
N LYS A 5 -7.02 6.90 -0.29
CA LYS A 5 -8.08 6.85 -1.31
C LYS A 5 -7.65 5.94 -2.47
N GLU A 6 -8.63 5.30 -3.09
CA GLU A 6 -8.46 4.56 -4.35
C GLU A 6 -7.73 5.40 -5.41
N GLY A 7 -6.81 4.75 -6.13
CA GLY A 7 -5.94 5.36 -7.13
C GLY A 7 -4.68 6.04 -6.58
N MET A 8 -4.55 6.24 -5.26
CA MET A 8 -3.32 6.80 -4.69
C MET A 8 -2.16 5.82 -4.78
N VAL A 9 -0.98 6.33 -5.14
CA VAL A 9 0.30 5.62 -5.01
C VAL A 9 0.83 5.86 -3.60
N VAL A 10 1.18 4.78 -2.91
CA VAL A 10 1.66 4.78 -1.53
C VAL A 10 2.93 3.95 -1.40
N LEU A 11 3.81 4.37 -0.49
CA LEU A 11 4.93 3.56 -0.03
C LEU A 11 4.45 2.70 1.14
N CYS A 12 4.49 1.39 0.98
CA CYS A 12 4.16 0.42 2.01
C CYS A 12 5.46 -0.09 2.64
N ARG A 13 5.61 0.11 3.95
CA ARG A 13 6.80 -0.32 4.69
C ARG A 13 6.67 -1.74 5.19
N ALA A 14 7.78 -2.46 5.23
CA ALA A 14 7.89 -3.75 5.89
C ALA A 14 7.43 -3.63 7.35
N ASN A 15 6.54 -4.53 7.77
CA ASN A 15 5.91 -4.49 9.09
C ASN A 15 5.73 -5.87 9.73
N GLY A 16 6.53 -6.86 9.30
CA GLY A 16 6.48 -8.25 9.78
C GLY A 16 5.50 -9.14 9.01
N ASN A 17 4.48 -8.58 8.35
CA ASN A 17 3.68 -9.32 7.36
C ASN A 17 4.30 -9.26 5.95
N MET A 18 5.12 -8.25 5.69
CA MET A 18 5.94 -8.14 4.49
C MET A 18 7.40 -7.92 4.86
N GLU A 19 8.27 -8.60 4.12
CA GLU A 19 9.72 -8.64 4.36
C GLU A 19 10.45 -7.43 3.77
N HIS A 20 9.86 -6.76 2.76
CA HIS A 20 10.45 -5.63 2.06
C HIS A 20 9.47 -4.47 1.89
N ASP A 21 10.01 -3.26 1.79
CA ASP A 21 9.27 -2.08 1.37
C ASP A 21 8.86 -2.21 -0.10
N PHE A 22 7.69 -1.70 -0.46
CA PHE A 22 7.22 -1.70 -1.86
C PHE A 22 6.38 -0.46 -2.15
N VAL A 23 6.34 -0.08 -3.42
CA VAL A 23 5.45 0.98 -3.92
C VAL A 23 4.22 0.31 -4.53
N GLY A 24 3.04 0.77 -4.13
CA GLY A 24 1.80 0.22 -4.63
C GLY A 24 0.70 1.24 -4.83
N ARG A 25 -0.34 0.84 -5.56
CA ARG A 25 -1.54 1.64 -5.82
C ARG A 25 -2.72 1.08 -5.06
N ILE A 26 -3.43 1.95 -4.34
CA ILE A 26 -4.66 1.59 -3.64
C ILE A 26 -5.74 1.24 -4.67
N GLN A 27 -6.25 0.03 -4.61
CA GLN A 27 -7.38 -0.44 -5.43
C GLN A 27 -8.71 -0.28 -4.71
N LYS A 28 -8.70 -0.45 -3.38
CA LYS A 28 -9.91 -0.37 -2.56
C LYS A 28 -9.59 0.05 -1.13
N CYS A 29 -10.41 0.93 -0.55
CA CYS A 29 -10.35 1.29 0.86
C CYS A 29 -11.43 0.56 1.68
N TYR A 30 -11.05 0.10 2.86
CA TYR A 30 -11.95 -0.43 3.90
C TYR A 30 -11.87 0.47 5.14
N GLU A 31 -12.66 0.16 6.17
CA GLU A 31 -12.77 0.98 7.38
C GLU A 31 -11.40 1.24 8.05
N ASN A 32 -10.50 0.25 8.08
CA ASN A 32 -9.18 0.35 8.73
C ASN A 32 -8.04 -0.27 7.92
N SER A 33 -8.25 -0.52 6.62
CA SER A 33 -7.26 -1.14 5.75
C SER A 33 -7.46 -0.73 4.30
N ALA A 34 -6.48 -1.02 3.45
CA ALA A 34 -6.57 -0.81 2.02
C ALA A 34 -6.01 -2.02 1.27
N LEU A 35 -6.67 -2.39 0.17
CA LEU A 35 -6.11 -3.31 -0.81
C LEU A 35 -5.16 -2.54 -1.72
N VAL A 36 -3.91 -2.98 -1.79
CA VAL A 36 -2.85 -2.33 -2.56
C VAL A 36 -2.31 -3.30 -3.61
N GLU A 37 -2.29 -2.86 -4.86
CA GLU A 37 -1.60 -3.53 -5.97
C GLU A 37 -0.13 -3.10 -5.97
N ILE A 38 0.79 -4.05 -5.97
CA ILE A 38 2.24 -3.77 -6.02
C ILE A 38 2.58 -3.27 -7.43
N LEU A 39 3.21 -2.09 -7.52
CA LEU A 39 3.70 -1.52 -8.77
C LEU A 39 5.20 -1.73 -8.97
N ASP A 40 5.96 -1.63 -7.88
CA ASP A 40 7.40 -1.81 -7.87
C ASP A 40 7.82 -2.55 -6.59
N TYR A 41 8.63 -3.58 -6.77
CA TYR A 41 9.14 -4.45 -5.72
C TYR A 41 10.59 -4.81 -6.06
N ALA A 42 11.50 -4.48 -5.14
CA ALA A 42 12.89 -4.89 -5.19
C ALA A 42 13.15 -5.90 -4.05
N PRO A 43 13.38 -7.20 -4.37
CA PRO A 43 13.79 -8.20 -3.39
C PRO A 43 15.19 -7.94 -2.83
#